data_AF-A0A843D0B6-F1
#
_entry.id   AF-A0A843D0B6-F1
#
_cell.length_a   1.000
_cell.length_b   1.000
_cell.length_c   1.000
_cell.angle_alpha   90.00
_cell.angle_beta   90.00
_cell.angle_gamma   90.00
#
_symmetry.space_group_name_H-M   'P 1'
#
loop_
_entity.id
_entity.type
_entity.pdbx_description
1 polymer ?
#
loop_
_entity_poly.entity_id
_entity_poly.type
_entity_poly.pdbx_seq_one_letter_code
_entity_poly.pdbx_strand_id
1 'polypeptide(L)' 'QMGELGRIDVGGGGTIASYISLNNIDTIDIGVPVLSMHAPVEVVAKADEYMLYKAIYAVYNSKLPKEI' A
#
# COMPACT_ATOMS: atom_id res chain seq x y z
N GLN A 1 9.21 0.24 -3.06
CA GLN A 1 8.47 0.36 -4.34
C GLN A 1 9.42 0.24 -5.54
N MET A 2 9.80 -0.99 -5.96
CA MET A 2 10.51 -1.22 -7.24
C MET A 2 9.54 -1.89 -8.21
N GLY A 3 9.23 -1.25 -9.33
CA GLY A 3 8.39 -1.82 -10.40
C GLY A 3 6.89 -1.89 -10.13
N GLU A 4 6.41 -1.38 -8.98
CA GLU A 4 4.98 -1.38 -8.62
C GLU A 4 4.19 -0.20 -9.21
N LEU A 5 4.88 0.88 -9.65
CA LEU A 5 4.24 2.08 -10.20
C LEU A 5 4.48 2.23 -11.70
N GLY A 6 3.92 1.31 -12.48
CA GLY A 6 4.01 1.34 -13.93
C GLY A 6 5.42 1.05 -14.46
N ARG A 7 5.71 1.52 -15.69
CA ARG A 7 6.97 1.26 -16.38
C ARG A 7 8.14 1.92 -15.63
N ILE A 8 9.26 1.19 -15.53
CA ILE A 8 10.51 1.71 -14.97
C ILE A 8 10.91 3.04 -15.64
N ASP A 9 11.43 3.96 -14.82
CA ASP A 9 11.97 5.28 -15.22
C ASP A 9 10.97 6.29 -15.79
N VAL A 10 9.66 6.02 -15.75
CA VAL A 10 8.63 6.95 -16.25
C VAL A 10 8.06 7.84 -15.14
N GLY A 11 8.03 7.35 -13.90
CA GLY A 11 7.48 8.08 -12.77
C GLY A 11 7.95 7.54 -11.44
N GLY A 12 7.77 8.34 -10.39
CA GLY A 12 8.01 7.95 -9.00
C GLY A 12 6.82 8.36 -8.13
N GLY A 13 6.73 7.81 -6.92
CA GLY A 13 5.62 8.13 -6.02
C GLY A 13 5.84 7.73 -4.57
N GLY A 14 7.09 7.53 -4.15
CA GLY A 14 7.45 6.90 -2.86
C GLY A 14 6.63 7.38 -1.65
N THR A 15 6.38 6.47 -0.73
CA THR A 15 5.52 6.68 0.44
C THR A 15 6.34 6.93 1.71
N ILE A 16 5.65 7.10 2.84
CA ILE A 16 6.28 7.22 4.15
C ILE A 16 6.87 5.91 4.71
N ALA A 17 6.61 4.76 4.11
CA ALA A 17 7.07 3.46 4.62
C ALA A 17 8.59 3.42 4.79
N SER A 18 9.32 4.05 3.86
CA SER A 18 10.79 4.18 3.91
C SER A 18 11.30 4.93 5.13
N TYR A 19 10.51 5.87 5.69
CA TYR A 19 10.91 6.59 6.91
C TYR A 19 10.53 5.82 8.17
N ILE A 20 9.42 5.08 8.14
CA ILE A 20 8.99 4.24 9.26
C ILE A 20 10.00 3.09 9.48
N SER A 21 10.49 2.48 8.40
CA SER A 21 11.44 1.36 8.45
C SER A 21 12.76 1.69 9.16
N LEU A 22 13.16 2.96 9.21
CA LEU A 22 14.35 3.42 9.94
C LEU A 22 14.28 3.15 11.45
N ASN A 23 13.08 2.92 11.99
CA ASN A 23 12.87 2.58 13.39
C ASN A 23 12.96 1.07 13.65
N ASN A 24 13.56 0.30 12.73
CA ASN A 24 13.68 -1.15 12.81
C ASN A 24 12.30 -1.85 12.89
N ILE A 25 11.36 -1.33 12.08
CA ILE A 25 10.01 -1.87 11.90
C ILE A 25 9.92 -2.41 10.48
N ASP A 26 9.51 -3.68 10.32
CA ASP A 26 9.22 -4.23 9.01
C ASP A 26 8.00 -3.54 8.41
N THR A 27 8.18 -2.99 7.21
CA THR A 27 7.16 -2.16 6.55
C THR A 27 6.89 -2.67 5.16
N ILE A 28 5.63 -2.52 4.75
CA ILE A 28 5.16 -2.84 3.41
C ILE A 28 4.18 -1.76 2.97
N ASP A 29 4.28 -1.35 1.72
CA ASP A 29 3.31 -0.47 1.08
C ASP A 29 2.14 -1.30 0.55
N ILE A 30 0.92 -0.97 1.00
CA ILE A 30 -0.31 -1.58 0.53
C ILE A 30 -1.39 -0.51 0.35
N GLY A 31 -2.29 -0.72 -0.62
CA GLY A 31 -3.37 0.22 -0.92
C GLY A 31 -4.29 -0.33 -2.00
N VAL A 32 -5.24 0.50 -2.44
CA VAL A 32 -6.13 0.19 -3.57
C VAL A 32 -5.65 0.90 -4.85
N PRO A 33 -5.95 0.36 -6.03
CA PRO A 33 -5.72 1.08 -7.28
C PRO A 33 -6.67 2.28 -7.38
N VAL A 34 -6.10 3.43 -7.76
CA VAL A 34 -6.85 4.69 -7.96
C VAL A 34 -6.71 5.11 -9.41
N LEU A 35 -7.83 5.46 -10.05
CA LEU A 35 -7.82 6.11 -11.36
C LEU A 35 -7.79 7.63 -11.19
N SER A 36 -6.95 8.28 -12.00
CA SER A 36 -6.76 9.74 -11.99
C SER A 36 -6.33 10.28 -10.63
N MET A 37 -5.40 9.59 -9.96
CA MET A 37 -4.80 10.05 -8.71
C MET A 37 -4.28 11.49 -8.84
N HIS A 38 -4.58 12.34 -7.85
CA HIS A 38 -4.39 13.80 -7.80
C HIS A 38 -5.32 14.67 -8.66
N ALA A 39 -6.33 14.11 -9.32
CA ALA A 39 -7.38 14.93 -9.96
C ALA A 39 -8.38 15.47 -8.92
N PRO A 40 -9.17 16.52 -9.26
CA PRO A 40 -10.26 17.00 -8.38
C PRO A 40 -11.31 15.94 -8.03
N VAL A 41 -11.43 14.90 -8.85
CA VAL A 41 -12.26 13.72 -8.61
C VAL A 41 -11.46 12.48 -8.96
N GLU A 42 -11.31 11.60 -7.99
CA GLU A 42 -10.61 10.31 -8.11
C GLU A 42 -11.64 9.17 -8.11
N VAL A 43 -11.29 8.03 -8.72
CA VAL A 43 -12.17 6.87 -8.80
C VAL A 43 -11.48 5.62 -8.26
N VAL A 44 -12.18 4.91 -7.38
CA VAL A 44 -11.77 3.64 -6.78
C VAL A 44 -12.89 2.61 -6.90
N ALA A 45 -12.53 1.32 -6.98
CA ALA A 45 -13.52 0.25 -7.02
C ALA A 45 -13.95 -0.15 -5.60
N LYS A 46 -15.27 -0.29 -5.39
CA LYS A 46 -15.82 -0.71 -4.09
C LYS A 46 -15.32 -2.09 -3.64
N ALA A 47 -15.05 -2.98 -4.59
CA ALA A 47 -14.53 -4.32 -4.31
C ALA A 47 -13.11 -4.24 -3.71
N ASP A 48 -12.25 -3.39 -4.28
CA ASP A 48 -10.86 -3.23 -3.83
C ASP A 48 -10.82 -2.59 -2.43
N GLU A 49 -11.64 -1.57 -2.19
CA GLU A 49 -11.80 -0.96 -0.85
C GLU A 49 -12.23 -1.98 0.20
N TYR A 50 -13.22 -2.81 -0.12
CA TYR A 50 -13.68 -3.85 0.80
C TYR A 50 -12.61 -4.91 1.06
N MET A 51 -11.82 -5.27 0.05
CA MET A 51 -10.74 -6.23 0.20
C MET A 51 -9.56 -5.67 0.98
N LEU A 52 -9.22 -4.38 0.81
CA LEU A 52 -8.21 -3.72 1.64
C LEU A 52 -8.62 -3.73 3.11
N TYR A 53 -9.87 -3.39 3.41
CA TYR A 53 -10.40 -3.50 4.78
C TYR A 53 -10.22 -4.90 5.36
N LYS A 54 -10.60 -5.95 4.61
CA LYS A 54 -10.44 -7.34 5.06
C LYS A 54 -8.98 -7.74 5.23
N ALA A 55 -8.08 -7.29 4.35
CA ALA A 55 -6.66 -7.58 4.42
C ALA A 55 -6.05 -6.97 5.70
N ILE A 56 -6.33 -5.69 5.97
CA ILE A 56 -5.87 -5.02 7.20
C ILE A 56 -6.42 -5.73 8.44
N TYR A 57 -7.72 -6.06 8.44
CA TYR A 57 -8.34 -6.79 9.54
C TYR A 57 -7.68 -8.17 9.77
N ALA A 58 -7.38 -8.89 8.70
CA ALA A 58 -6.71 -10.20 8.78
C ALA A 58 -5.29 -10.08 9.33
N VAL A 59 -4.50 -9.12 8.86
CA VAL A 59 -3.13 -8.88 9.35
C VAL A 59 -3.13 -8.48 10.82
N TYR A 60 -4.04 -7.58 11.21
CA TYR A 60 -4.15 -7.13 12.59
C TYR A 60 -4.50 -8.27 13.56
N ASN A 61 -5.41 -9.17 13.15
CA ASN A 61 -5.87 -10.30 13.97
C ASN A 61 -5.04 -11.59 13.76
N SER A 62 -3.99 -11.55 12.96
CA SER A 62 -3.17 -12.74 12.67
C SER A 62 -2.49 -13.26 13.93
N LYS A 63 -2.53 -14.58 14.12
CA LYS A 63 -1.80 -15.29 15.18
C LYS A 63 -0.45 -15.83 14.70
N LEU A 64 -0.12 -15.62 13.43
CA LEU A 64 1.17 -16.01 12.89
C LEU A 64 2.27 -15.25 13.63
N PRO A 65 3.42 -15.89 13.91
CA PRO A 65 4.56 -15.19 14.46
C PRO A 65 4.91 -14.04 13.53
N LYS A 66 5.05 -12.85 14.11
CA LYS A 66 5.61 -11.69 13.42
C LYS A 66 7.12 -11.87 13.52
N GLU A 67 7.68 -12.67 12.62
CA GLU A 67 9.13 -12.85 12.53
C GLU A 67 9.77 -11.49 12.21
N ILE A 68 10.89 -11.21 12.90
CA ILE A 68 11.81 -10.10 12.67
C ILE A 68 12.94 -10.63 11.79
#